data_AF-A0A819G7P8-F1
#
_entry.id   AF-A0A819G7P8-F1
#
_cell.length_a   1.000
_cell.length_b   1.000
_cell.length_c   1.000
_cell.angle_alpha   90.00
_cell.angle_beta   90.00
_cell.angle_gamma   90.00
#
_symmetry.space_group_name_H-M   'P 1'
#
loop_
_entity.id
_entity.type
_entity.pdbx_description
1 polymer ?
#
loop_
_entity_poly.entity_id
_entity_poly.type
_entity_poly.pdbx_seq_one_letter_code
_entity_poly.pdbx_strand_id
1 'polypeptide(L)'
;MGPLKVVLLTESNSLTGNEALPYKYYGQKLWTKIQSIVEELHYRCESVDLHKLDFQEHESVNKFLNADIVIMDVTNQDRRPTFMYHKGNRESMDCMDDIVLIQASGVENDSAIHDLKTTCKIKLLIVYRYDESKDVFYDTTQSTYPFPLLNTNLKNFLERAADNIQKGLADRYISRMNTRKLELQDSQTYRDFLWNEVCGEMLNEVNQEYVTPKLITKLMYAFRDIQDYESMINLNQRCEQLGEIAKKIKNNMMISYLTAFARSRRNQPGDRDEALNILEHLCQTKKTESELSNDVICLCGRIYKDKFTESFCQDQDSLEKAIEWYRRGFAADPNIYAGINLLFLLAIKIEDLKKNNENTS
;
A
#
# COMPACT_ATOMS: atom_id res chain seq x y z
N MET A 1 -1.56 -13.85 7.59
CA MET A 1 -1.53 -13.34 6.21
C MET A 1 -2.49 -14.13 5.32
N GLY A 2 -3.20 -13.47 4.40
CA GLY A 2 -3.88 -14.19 3.32
C GLY A 2 -2.87 -15.08 2.55
N PRO A 3 -3.35 -16.09 1.82
CA PRO A 3 -2.45 -16.97 1.07
C PRO A 3 -1.60 -16.14 0.09
N LEU A 4 -0.28 -16.38 0.04
CA LEU A 4 0.61 -15.67 -0.89
C LEU A 4 0.08 -15.82 -2.31
N LYS A 5 0.11 -14.74 -3.09
CA LYS A 5 -0.18 -14.77 -4.53
C LYS A 5 1.09 -15.13 -5.27
N VAL A 6 1.23 -16.41 -5.60
CA VAL A 6 2.32 -16.93 -6.42
C VAL A 6 1.87 -16.97 -7.87
N VAL A 7 2.58 -16.25 -8.74
CA VAL A 7 2.34 -16.29 -10.19
C VAL A 7 3.44 -17.10 -10.86
N LEU A 8 3.04 -18.10 -11.63
CA LEU A 8 3.90 -18.86 -12.52
C LEU A 8 3.90 -18.19 -13.89
N LEU A 9 5.06 -17.74 -14.36
CA LEU A 9 5.15 -17.31 -15.76
C LEU A 9 5.23 -18.54 -16.65
N THR A 10 4.22 -18.68 -17.49
CA THR A 10 4.13 -19.74 -18.48
C THR A 10 4.49 -19.21 -19.86
N GLU A 11 4.92 -20.10 -20.73
CA GLU A 11 5.09 -19.79 -22.15
C GLU A 11 4.01 -20.55 -22.91
N SER A 12 3.02 -19.85 -23.44
CA SER A 12 2.27 -20.40 -24.57
C SER A 12 3.17 -20.31 -25.79
N ASN A 13 3.17 -21.30 -26.67
CA ASN A 13 3.56 -21.01 -28.04
C ASN A 13 2.67 -21.75 -29.02
N SER A 14 1.98 -20.96 -29.83
CA SER A 14 1.33 -21.33 -31.08
C SER A 14 2.39 -21.80 -32.07
N LEU A 15 2.72 -23.09 -32.10
CA LEU A 15 3.40 -23.68 -33.23
C LEU A 15 2.80 -25.07 -33.52
N THR A 16 2.01 -25.07 -34.58
CA THR A 16 1.77 -26.19 -35.48
C THR A 16 3.02 -27.06 -35.63
N GLY A 17 3.01 -28.26 -35.07
CA GLY A 17 4.10 -29.24 -35.22
C GLY A 17 4.05 -30.33 -34.17
N ASN A 18 3.86 -31.57 -34.60
CA ASN A 18 3.63 -32.78 -33.80
C ASN A 18 4.85 -33.31 -33.01
N GLU A 19 5.80 -32.46 -32.60
CA GLU A 19 6.94 -32.89 -31.79
C GLU A 19 6.99 -32.15 -30.44
N ALA A 20 6.94 -32.91 -29.35
CA ALA A 20 7.16 -32.38 -28.01
C ALA A 20 8.67 -32.28 -27.77
N LEU A 21 9.23 -31.06 -27.79
CA LEU A 21 10.62 -30.83 -27.40
C LEU A 21 10.87 -31.28 -25.94
N PRO A 22 12.06 -31.82 -25.58
CA PRO A 22 12.37 -32.22 -24.19
C PRO A 22 12.10 -31.10 -23.18
N TYR A 23 12.47 -29.86 -23.52
CA TYR A 23 12.15 -28.66 -22.72
C TYR A 23 10.64 -28.48 -22.48
N LYS A 24 9.81 -28.68 -23.51
CA LYS A 24 8.35 -28.58 -23.43
C LYS A 24 7.76 -29.67 -22.53
N TYR A 25 8.32 -30.88 -22.58
CA TYR A 25 7.87 -32.01 -21.76
C TYR A 25 8.25 -31.83 -20.28
N TYR A 26 9.51 -31.47 -19.99
CA TYR A 26 9.94 -31.24 -18.61
C TYR A 26 9.35 -29.96 -18.02
N GLY A 27 9.12 -28.91 -18.83
CA GLY A 27 8.49 -27.67 -18.39
C GLY A 27 7.08 -27.90 -17.83
N GLN A 28 6.25 -28.72 -18.50
CA GLN A 28 4.94 -29.08 -17.96
C GLN A 28 5.04 -29.83 -16.64
N LYS A 29 5.93 -30.84 -16.55
CA LYS A 29 6.15 -31.59 -15.31
C LYS A 29 6.66 -30.70 -14.17
N LEU A 30 7.58 -29.80 -14.47
CA LEU A 30 8.13 -28.82 -13.54
C LEU A 30 7.00 -27.92 -13.01
N TRP A 31 6.14 -27.40 -13.88
CA TRP A 31 5.02 -26.56 -13.48
C TRP A 31 3.99 -27.30 -12.63
N THR A 32 3.62 -28.53 -12.99
CA THR A 32 2.75 -29.35 -12.15
C THR A 32 3.37 -29.57 -10.77
N LYS A 33 4.69 -29.79 -10.72
CA LYS A 33 5.38 -30.01 -9.44
C LYS A 33 5.42 -28.75 -8.58
N ILE A 34 5.71 -27.60 -9.17
CA ILE A 34 5.72 -26.31 -8.48
C ILE A 34 4.32 -25.95 -7.99
N GLN A 35 3.31 -26.11 -8.83
CA GLN A 35 1.92 -25.88 -8.46
C GLN A 35 1.51 -26.73 -7.25
N SER A 36 1.86 -28.02 -7.25
CA SER A 36 1.60 -28.91 -6.09
C SER A 36 2.26 -28.41 -4.80
N ILE A 37 3.46 -27.82 -4.85
CA ILE A 37 4.14 -27.27 -3.67
C ILE A 37 3.41 -26.01 -3.16
N VAL A 38 3.02 -25.12 -4.08
CA VAL A 38 2.30 -23.88 -3.74
C VAL A 38 0.94 -24.21 -3.11
N GLU A 39 0.24 -25.21 -3.67
CA GLU A 39 -1.03 -25.71 -3.14
C GLU A 39 -0.88 -26.40 -1.77
N GLU A 40 0.20 -27.17 -1.56
CA GLU A 40 0.53 -27.79 -0.26
C GLU A 40 0.75 -26.73 0.83
N LEU A 41 1.32 -25.57 0.46
CA LEU A 41 1.50 -24.43 1.36
C LEU A 41 0.22 -23.58 1.53
N HIS A 42 -0.88 -23.98 0.90
CA HIS A 42 -2.15 -23.24 0.86
C HIS A 42 -2.01 -21.83 0.27
N TYR A 43 -1.06 -21.60 -0.63
CA TYR A 43 -0.89 -20.32 -1.32
C TYR A 43 -1.75 -20.25 -2.59
N ARG A 44 -2.11 -19.05 -3.03
CA ARG A 44 -2.86 -18.84 -4.26
C ARG A 44 -1.90 -18.96 -5.43
N CYS A 45 -2.10 -19.97 -6.27
CA CYS A 45 -1.31 -20.20 -7.46
C CYS A 45 -2.08 -19.70 -8.70
N GLU A 46 -1.48 -18.80 -9.46
CA GLU A 46 -2.00 -18.36 -10.76
C GLU A 46 -0.93 -18.52 -11.84
N SER A 47 -1.33 -18.57 -13.10
CA SER A 47 -0.40 -18.55 -14.23
C SER A 47 -0.66 -17.34 -15.11
N VAL A 48 0.44 -16.80 -15.64
CA VAL A 48 0.42 -15.69 -16.60
C VAL A 48 1.32 -16.06 -17.78
N ASP A 49 0.74 -16.00 -18.97
CA ASP A 49 1.49 -16.26 -20.20
C ASP A 49 2.37 -15.06 -20.54
N LEU A 50 3.66 -15.31 -20.76
CA LEU A 50 4.64 -14.30 -21.12
C LEU A 50 4.23 -13.52 -22.38
N HIS A 51 3.62 -14.19 -23.36
CA HIS A 51 3.14 -13.52 -24.57
C HIS A 51 2.07 -12.46 -24.28
N LYS A 52 1.20 -12.70 -23.29
CA LYS A 52 0.19 -11.71 -22.89
C LYS A 52 0.82 -10.49 -22.25
N LEU A 53 1.97 -10.65 -21.59
CA LEU A 53 2.73 -9.56 -21.03
C LEU A 53 3.42 -8.72 -22.12
N ASP A 54 3.95 -9.36 -23.17
CA ASP A 54 4.51 -8.67 -24.36
C ASP A 54 3.47 -7.73 -24.99
N PHE A 55 2.21 -8.17 -25.07
CA PHE A 55 1.10 -7.37 -25.60
C PHE A 55 0.45 -6.43 -24.58
N GLN A 56 1.01 -6.33 -23.37
CA GLN A 56 0.48 -5.52 -22.26
C GLN A 56 -1.01 -5.78 -21.99
N GLU A 57 -1.43 -7.05 -22.07
CA GLU A 57 -2.80 -7.44 -21.74
C GLU A 57 -3.09 -7.08 -20.27
N HIS A 58 -4.07 -6.20 -20.08
CA HIS A 58 -4.33 -5.56 -18.80
C HIS A 58 -4.49 -6.56 -17.63
N GLU A 59 -5.20 -7.67 -17.85
CA GLU A 59 -5.42 -8.68 -16.81
C GLU A 59 -4.12 -9.41 -16.43
N SER A 60 -3.34 -9.87 -17.40
CA SER A 60 -2.05 -10.52 -17.16
C SER A 60 -1.04 -9.59 -16.51
N VAL A 61 -0.94 -8.34 -16.98
CA VAL A 61 -0.08 -7.33 -16.37
C VAL A 61 -0.52 -7.10 -14.92
N ASN A 62 -1.81 -6.95 -14.66
CA ASN A 62 -2.29 -6.73 -13.30
C ASN A 62 -1.99 -7.93 -12.37
N LYS A 63 -2.22 -9.16 -12.83
CA LYS A 63 -1.87 -10.38 -12.08
C LYS A 63 -0.37 -10.45 -11.79
N PHE A 64 0.45 -10.21 -12.81
CA PHE A 64 1.90 -10.26 -12.70
C PHE A 64 2.44 -9.18 -11.75
N LEU A 65 1.97 -7.93 -11.83
CA LEU A 65 2.44 -6.84 -10.97
C LEU A 65 1.94 -7.00 -9.52
N ASN A 66 0.73 -7.53 -9.32
CA ASN A 66 0.16 -7.74 -7.99
C ASN A 66 0.57 -9.06 -7.32
N ALA A 67 1.43 -9.86 -7.94
CA ALA A 67 1.96 -11.10 -7.36
C ALA A 67 2.94 -10.80 -6.20
N ASP A 68 2.80 -11.55 -5.11
CA ASP A 68 3.74 -11.55 -4.00
C ASP A 68 5.08 -12.17 -4.43
N ILE A 69 5.00 -13.30 -5.14
CA ILE A 69 6.12 -14.08 -5.65
C ILE A 69 5.84 -14.41 -7.11
N VAL A 70 6.83 -14.20 -7.98
CA VAL A 70 6.77 -14.69 -9.35
C VAL A 70 7.83 -15.77 -9.54
N ILE A 71 7.43 -16.93 -10.05
CA ILE A 71 8.33 -18.04 -10.40
C ILE A 71 8.44 -18.11 -11.92
N MET A 72 9.68 -18.10 -12.41
CA MET A 72 9.98 -17.92 -13.82
C MET A 72 11.07 -18.90 -14.25
N ASP A 73 10.83 -19.68 -15.30
CA ASP A 73 11.85 -20.53 -15.92
C ASP A 73 12.48 -19.77 -17.10
N VAL A 74 13.79 -19.53 -17.02
CA VAL A 74 14.56 -18.77 -18.02
C VAL A 74 15.51 -19.67 -18.81
N THR A 75 15.25 -20.98 -18.83
CA THR A 75 16.00 -21.94 -19.65
C THR A 75 15.95 -21.57 -21.13
N ASN A 76 14.81 -21.04 -21.60
CA ASN A 76 14.68 -20.51 -22.96
C ASN A 76 15.37 -19.14 -23.10
N GLN A 77 16.49 -19.11 -23.83
CA GLN A 77 17.30 -17.90 -24.02
C GLN A 77 16.55 -16.77 -24.76
N ASP A 78 15.70 -17.11 -25.73
CA ASP A 78 14.98 -16.14 -26.57
C ASP A 78 13.98 -15.30 -25.78
N ARG A 79 13.56 -15.79 -24.61
CA ARG A 79 12.54 -15.14 -23.75
C ARG A 79 13.12 -14.32 -22.61
N ARG A 80 14.43 -14.43 -22.37
CA ARG A 80 15.11 -13.68 -21.31
C ARG A 80 14.98 -12.17 -21.45
N PRO A 81 15.07 -11.54 -22.65
CA PRO A 81 14.91 -10.09 -22.76
C PRO A 81 13.53 -9.59 -22.30
N THR A 82 12.45 -10.26 -22.71
CA THR A 82 11.08 -9.96 -22.24
C THR A 82 10.97 -10.13 -20.73
N PHE A 83 11.49 -11.24 -20.20
CA PHE A 83 11.54 -11.47 -18.76
C PHE A 83 12.25 -10.32 -18.02
N MET A 84 13.42 -9.90 -18.50
CA MET A 84 14.21 -8.84 -17.86
C MET A 84 13.48 -7.50 -17.86
N TYR A 85 12.76 -7.18 -18.94
CA TYR A 85 11.93 -5.99 -19.01
C TYR A 85 10.84 -5.98 -17.94
N HIS A 86 10.05 -7.05 -17.86
CA HIS A 86 8.97 -7.14 -16.88
C HIS A 86 9.49 -7.26 -15.44
N LYS A 87 10.64 -7.90 -15.25
CA LYS A 87 11.35 -7.92 -13.97
C LYS A 87 11.75 -6.50 -13.55
N GLY A 88 12.31 -5.70 -14.45
CA GLY A 88 12.66 -4.31 -14.18
C GLY A 88 11.45 -3.48 -13.71
N ASN A 89 10.28 -3.72 -14.30
CA ASN A 89 9.04 -3.08 -13.86
C ASN A 89 8.66 -3.49 -12.43
N ARG A 90 8.71 -4.78 -12.09
CA ARG A 90 8.52 -5.26 -10.70
C ARG A 90 9.55 -4.66 -9.75
N GLU A 91 10.79 -4.53 -10.21
CA GLU A 91 11.86 -3.96 -9.41
C GLU A 91 11.63 -2.50 -9.05
N SER A 92 11.01 -1.73 -9.96
CA SER A 92 10.67 -0.33 -9.70
C SER A 92 9.56 -0.15 -8.65
N MET A 93 8.75 -1.18 -8.39
CA MET A 93 7.60 -1.13 -7.48
C MET A 93 7.90 -1.66 -6.06
N ASP A 94 9.14 -2.09 -5.80
CA ASP A 94 9.54 -2.75 -4.53
C ASP A 94 8.72 -4.02 -4.20
N CYS A 95 8.16 -4.65 -5.23
CA CYS A 95 7.46 -5.94 -5.18
C CYS A 95 8.47 -7.07 -5.37
N MET A 96 9.11 -7.51 -4.28
CA MET A 96 10.36 -8.26 -4.41
C MET A 96 10.34 -9.58 -3.66
N ASP A 97 9.95 -10.66 -4.34
CA ASP A 97 10.40 -12.02 -4.04
C ASP A 97 10.32 -12.90 -5.30
N ASP A 98 11.03 -12.50 -6.36
CA ASP A 98 11.09 -13.27 -7.61
C ASP A 98 12.01 -14.50 -7.48
N ILE A 99 11.53 -15.65 -7.98
CA ILE A 99 12.26 -16.92 -8.07
C ILE A 99 12.53 -17.21 -9.53
N VAL A 100 13.80 -17.43 -9.86
CA VAL A 100 14.25 -17.77 -11.21
C VAL A 100 14.72 -19.22 -11.24
N LEU A 101 14.25 -19.98 -12.21
CA LEU A 101 14.61 -21.37 -12.46
C LEU A 101 15.38 -21.46 -13.77
N ILE A 102 16.37 -22.35 -13.82
CA ILE A 102 17.09 -22.64 -15.06
C ILE A 102 17.59 -24.08 -15.09
N GLN A 103 17.47 -24.76 -16.22
CA GLN A 103 17.92 -26.13 -16.38
C GLN A 103 19.46 -26.20 -16.46
N ALA A 104 20.08 -27.12 -15.70
CA ALA A 104 21.53 -27.31 -15.60
C ALA A 104 22.24 -27.49 -16.96
N SER A 105 21.60 -28.18 -17.92
CA SER A 105 22.15 -28.35 -19.28
C SER A 105 22.25 -27.04 -20.08
N GLY A 106 21.57 -25.99 -19.64
CA GLY A 106 21.69 -24.63 -20.19
C GLY A 106 22.67 -23.74 -19.42
N VAL A 107 23.34 -24.24 -18.37
CA VAL A 107 24.15 -23.44 -17.43
C VAL A 107 25.65 -23.56 -17.66
N GLU A 108 26.11 -24.69 -18.19
CA GLU A 108 27.54 -25.05 -18.18
C GLU A 108 28.45 -24.09 -18.99
N ASN A 109 27.89 -23.23 -19.85
CA ASN A 109 28.64 -22.22 -20.63
C ASN A 109 27.93 -20.85 -20.73
N ASP A 110 26.92 -20.56 -19.91
CA ASP A 110 26.04 -19.40 -20.12
C ASP A 110 26.43 -18.21 -19.23
N SER A 111 27.16 -17.24 -19.82
CA SER A 111 27.57 -16.00 -19.12
C SER A 111 26.37 -15.21 -18.61
N ALA A 112 25.20 -15.31 -19.24
CA ALA A 112 23.99 -14.59 -18.84
C ALA A 112 23.45 -15.07 -17.48
N ILE A 113 23.82 -16.26 -17.01
CA ILE A 113 23.48 -16.74 -15.65
C ILE A 113 24.32 -16.05 -14.59
N HIS A 114 25.61 -15.85 -14.88
CA HIS A 114 26.45 -15.03 -14.03
C HIS A 114 25.89 -13.60 -13.96
N ASP A 115 25.44 -13.05 -15.09
CA ASP A 115 24.85 -11.71 -15.16
C ASP A 115 23.50 -11.65 -14.42
N LEU A 116 22.65 -12.68 -14.54
CA LEU A 116 21.42 -12.83 -13.75
C LEU A 116 21.72 -12.82 -12.24
N LYS A 117 22.76 -13.55 -11.80
CA LYS A 117 23.17 -13.63 -10.38
C LYS A 117 23.71 -12.30 -9.84
N THR A 118 24.39 -11.51 -10.67
CA THR A 118 25.12 -10.30 -10.22
C THR A 118 24.38 -9.00 -10.49
N THR A 119 23.56 -8.94 -11.54
CA THR A 119 22.96 -7.69 -12.05
C THR A 119 21.50 -7.55 -11.67
N CYS A 120 20.77 -8.66 -11.50
CA CYS A 120 19.36 -8.63 -11.15
C CYS A 120 19.16 -8.86 -9.66
N LYS A 121 18.23 -8.15 -9.02
CA LYS A 121 17.83 -8.41 -7.63
C LYS A 121 16.96 -9.68 -7.58
N ILE A 122 17.58 -10.84 -7.85
CA ILE A 122 16.94 -12.15 -7.76
C ILE A 122 17.09 -12.66 -6.33
N LYS A 123 15.98 -12.97 -5.67
CA LYS A 123 15.99 -13.46 -4.29
C LYS A 123 16.35 -14.94 -4.21
N LEU A 124 15.93 -15.72 -5.20
CA LEU A 124 16.29 -17.12 -5.35
C LEU A 124 16.51 -17.46 -6.82
N LEU A 125 17.68 -17.99 -7.13
CA LEU A 125 17.96 -18.66 -8.39
C LEU A 125 18.13 -20.15 -8.10
N ILE A 126 17.39 -21.00 -8.81
CA ILE A 126 17.56 -22.45 -8.75
C ILE A 126 18.02 -22.98 -10.11
N VAL A 127 19.20 -23.59 -10.12
CA VAL A 127 19.67 -24.40 -11.25
C VAL A 127 19.16 -25.82 -11.05
N TYR A 128 18.21 -26.28 -11.87
CA TYR A 128 17.59 -27.58 -11.69
C TYR A 128 18.06 -28.64 -12.68
N ARG A 129 18.05 -29.90 -12.26
CA ARG A 129 18.25 -31.06 -13.13
C ARG A 129 17.10 -32.04 -12.94
N TYR A 130 16.57 -32.56 -14.04
CA TYR A 130 15.53 -33.59 -14.01
C TYR A 130 16.17 -34.98 -14.16
N ASP A 131 15.83 -35.90 -13.25
CA ASP A 131 16.18 -37.31 -13.31
C ASP A 131 14.96 -38.10 -13.79
N GLU A 132 14.95 -38.45 -15.07
CA GLU A 132 13.88 -39.21 -15.72
C GLU A 132 13.61 -40.56 -15.06
N SER A 133 14.64 -41.22 -14.55
CA SER A 133 14.53 -42.57 -13.99
C SER A 133 13.73 -42.60 -12.69
N LYS A 134 13.76 -41.48 -11.95
CA LYS A 134 13.07 -41.33 -10.66
C LYS A 134 11.89 -40.37 -10.73
N ASP A 135 11.69 -39.69 -11.86
CA ASP A 135 10.72 -38.61 -12.04
C ASP A 135 10.89 -37.49 -10.98
N VAL A 136 12.14 -37.09 -10.75
CA VAL A 136 12.51 -36.13 -9.69
C VAL A 136 13.31 -34.95 -10.24
N PHE A 137 13.00 -33.75 -9.74
CA PHE A 137 13.81 -32.55 -9.95
C PHE A 137 14.75 -32.31 -8.78
N TYR A 138 16.03 -32.12 -9.08
CA TYR A 138 17.08 -31.78 -8.13
C TYR A 138 17.48 -30.31 -8.30
N ASP A 139 17.77 -29.65 -7.19
CA ASP A 139 18.42 -28.35 -7.16
C ASP A 139 19.94 -28.55 -7.12
N THR A 140 20.59 -28.13 -8.19
CA THR A 140 22.03 -28.23 -8.45
C THR A 140 22.74 -26.88 -8.34
N THR A 141 22.08 -25.87 -7.76
CA THR A 141 22.63 -24.51 -7.62
C THR A 141 23.93 -24.50 -6.83
N GLN A 142 24.02 -25.36 -5.82
CA GLN A 142 25.25 -25.63 -5.09
C GLN A 142 25.90 -26.86 -5.71
N SER A 143 27.18 -26.78 -6.07
CA SER A 143 27.93 -27.87 -6.72
C SER A 143 28.27 -29.05 -5.78
N THR A 144 27.62 -29.15 -4.62
CA THR A 144 27.93 -30.11 -3.56
C THR A 144 26.95 -31.28 -3.59
N TYR A 145 27.47 -32.50 -3.73
CA TYR A 145 26.68 -33.74 -3.73
C TYR A 145 26.48 -34.28 -2.30
N PRO A 146 25.34 -34.88 -1.94
CA PRO A 146 24.13 -35.10 -2.76
C PRO A 146 23.32 -33.82 -3.00
N PHE A 147 22.79 -33.67 -4.22
CA PHE A 147 21.95 -32.52 -4.57
C PHE A 147 20.60 -32.57 -3.84
N PRO A 148 20.14 -31.46 -3.22
CA PRO A 148 18.83 -31.40 -2.61
C PRO A 148 17.71 -31.54 -3.65
N LEU A 149 16.53 -31.98 -3.20
CA LEU A 149 15.33 -31.98 -4.04
C LEU A 149 14.87 -30.54 -4.29
N LEU A 150 14.45 -30.25 -5.52
CA LEU A 150 13.89 -28.95 -5.90
C LEU A 150 12.77 -28.54 -4.94
N ASN A 151 11.87 -29.47 -4.62
CA ASN A 151 10.72 -29.20 -3.76
C ASN A 151 11.15 -28.74 -2.38
N THR A 152 12.20 -29.34 -1.81
CA THR A 152 12.66 -29.02 -0.46
C THR A 152 13.18 -27.60 -0.40
N ASN A 153 14.06 -27.20 -1.34
CA ASN A 153 14.59 -25.84 -1.32
C ASN A 153 13.52 -24.80 -1.67
N LEU A 154 12.68 -25.09 -2.68
CA LEU A 154 11.60 -24.19 -3.07
C LEU A 154 10.61 -23.97 -1.93
N LYS A 155 10.16 -25.05 -1.26
CA LYS A 155 9.25 -24.96 -0.11
C LYS A 155 9.85 -24.11 1.03
N ASN A 156 11.10 -24.41 1.42
CA ASN A 156 11.80 -23.66 2.46
C ASN A 156 12.00 -22.17 2.10
N PHE A 157 12.17 -21.84 0.83
CA PHE A 157 12.23 -20.45 0.39
C PHE A 157 10.86 -19.79 0.46
N LEU A 158 9.81 -20.43 -0.08
CA LEU A 158 8.46 -19.90 -0.08
C LEU A 158 7.96 -19.60 1.34
N GLU A 159 8.22 -20.49 2.30
CA GLU A 159 7.90 -20.28 3.72
C GLU A 159 8.66 -19.08 4.31
N ARG A 160 9.97 -18.97 4.07
CA ARG A 160 10.78 -17.82 4.52
C ARG A 160 10.39 -16.51 3.86
N ALA A 161 10.04 -16.57 2.57
CA ALA A 161 9.53 -15.42 1.84
C ALA A 161 8.23 -14.96 2.49
N ALA A 162 7.29 -15.85 2.77
CA ALA A 162 6.05 -15.52 3.48
C ALA A 162 6.31 -14.70 4.76
N ASP A 163 7.25 -15.13 5.61
CA ASP A 163 7.61 -14.41 6.83
C ASP A 163 8.19 -13.01 6.58
N ASN A 164 9.05 -12.87 5.55
CA ASN A 164 9.61 -11.58 5.17
C ASN A 164 8.56 -10.65 4.55
N ILE A 165 7.63 -11.22 3.78
CA ILE A 165 6.49 -10.53 3.20
C ILE A 165 5.58 -9.97 4.26
N GLN A 166 5.28 -10.78 5.26
CA GLN A 166 4.50 -10.37 6.42
C GLN A 166 5.14 -9.20 7.16
N LYS A 167 6.45 -9.29 7.47
CA LYS A 167 7.18 -8.22 8.18
C LYS A 167 7.24 -6.91 7.40
N GLY A 168 7.32 -6.98 6.07
CA GLY A 168 7.39 -5.81 5.18
C GLY A 168 6.06 -5.38 4.57
N LEU A 169 4.92 -5.96 4.99
CA LEU A 169 3.64 -5.81 4.30
C LEU A 169 3.17 -4.36 4.24
N ALA A 170 3.35 -3.62 5.34
CA ALA A 170 2.97 -2.20 5.40
C ALA A 170 3.76 -1.33 4.42
N ASP A 171 5.07 -1.55 4.30
CA ASP A 171 5.91 -0.78 3.38
C ASP A 171 5.61 -1.12 1.91
N ARG A 172 5.28 -2.38 1.63
CA ARG A 172 4.77 -2.82 0.32
C ARG A 172 3.51 -2.10 -0.11
N TYR A 173 2.50 -2.03 0.75
CA TYR A 173 1.27 -1.29 0.44
C TYR A 173 1.58 0.20 0.17
N ILE A 174 2.48 0.81 0.96
CA ILE A 174 2.89 2.20 0.75
C ILE A 174 3.57 2.39 -0.60
N SER A 175 4.50 1.50 -0.98
CA SER A 175 5.15 1.53 -2.29
C SER A 175 4.14 1.40 -3.43
N ARG A 176 3.21 0.43 -3.32
CA ARG A 176 2.16 0.19 -4.31
C ARG A 176 1.26 1.41 -4.50
N MET A 177 0.85 2.05 -3.40
CA MET A 177 0.08 3.31 -3.46
C MET A 177 0.83 4.42 -4.19
N ASN A 178 2.10 4.66 -3.82
CA ASN A 178 2.89 5.73 -4.45
C ASN A 178 3.09 5.50 -5.94
N THR A 179 3.35 4.26 -6.35
CA THR A 179 3.49 3.89 -7.76
C THR A 179 2.16 4.09 -8.50
N ARG A 180 1.07 3.52 -7.98
CA ARG A 180 -0.25 3.62 -8.60
C ARG A 180 -0.77 5.04 -8.68
N LYS A 181 -0.38 5.93 -7.77
CA LYS A 181 -0.70 7.35 -7.87
C LYS A 181 -0.10 8.02 -9.12
N LEU A 182 1.07 7.57 -9.57
CA LEU A 182 1.73 8.11 -10.77
C LEU A 182 1.11 7.54 -12.05
N GLU A 183 0.70 6.26 -12.02
CA GLU A 183 0.06 5.58 -13.14
C GLU A 183 -1.41 5.97 -13.32
N LEU A 184 -2.17 5.97 -12.22
CA LEU A 184 -3.59 6.26 -12.17
C LEU A 184 -3.78 7.75 -11.88
N GLN A 185 -3.66 8.57 -12.93
CA GLN A 185 -3.85 10.02 -12.82
C GLN A 185 -5.32 10.40 -12.53
N ASP A 186 -6.26 9.51 -12.83
CA ASP A 186 -7.68 9.70 -12.54
C ASP A 186 -7.99 9.40 -11.07
N SER A 187 -8.57 10.39 -10.38
CA SER A 187 -8.88 10.31 -8.94
C SER A 187 -9.85 9.18 -8.60
N GLN A 188 -10.86 8.92 -9.44
CA GLN A 188 -11.86 7.89 -9.15
C GLN A 188 -11.27 6.48 -9.31
N THR A 189 -10.48 6.26 -10.35
CA THR A 189 -9.77 4.99 -10.56
C THR A 189 -8.76 4.73 -9.44
N TYR A 190 -8.02 5.77 -9.01
CA TYR A 190 -7.09 5.65 -7.89
C TYR A 190 -7.82 5.41 -6.56
N ARG A 191 -8.98 6.05 -6.34
CA ARG A 191 -9.86 5.77 -5.20
C ARG A 191 -10.26 4.30 -5.13
N ASP A 192 -10.73 3.76 -6.26
CA ASP A 192 -11.18 2.37 -6.35
C ASP A 192 -10.03 1.40 -6.06
N PHE A 193 -8.82 1.71 -6.54
CA PHE A 193 -7.60 0.98 -6.17
C PHE A 193 -7.30 1.07 -4.67
N LEU A 194 -7.30 2.26 -4.07
CA LEU A 194 -7.04 2.41 -2.64
C LEU A 194 -8.03 1.61 -1.80
N TRP A 195 -9.32 1.66 -2.13
CA TRP A 195 -10.35 1.01 -1.34
C TRP A 195 -10.43 -0.50 -1.58
N ASN A 196 -10.58 -0.93 -2.82
CA ASN A 196 -10.85 -2.33 -3.12
C ASN A 196 -9.59 -3.19 -2.99
N GLU A 197 -8.44 -2.60 -3.36
CA GLU A 197 -7.19 -3.32 -3.51
C GLU A 197 -6.29 -3.17 -2.28
N VAL A 198 -6.15 -1.98 -1.71
CA VAL A 198 -5.31 -1.79 -0.50
C VAL A 198 -6.12 -2.01 0.77
N CYS A 199 -7.21 -1.26 0.99
CA CYS A 199 -8.02 -1.41 2.19
C CYS A 199 -8.68 -2.80 2.26
N GLY A 200 -9.18 -3.32 1.14
CA GLY A 200 -9.77 -4.66 1.06
C GLY A 200 -8.81 -5.77 1.48
N GLU A 201 -7.57 -5.74 0.99
CA GLU A 201 -6.54 -6.72 1.35
C GLU A 201 -6.03 -6.51 2.78
N MET A 202 -5.82 -5.27 3.19
CA MET A 202 -5.29 -4.92 4.51
C MET A 202 -6.28 -5.26 5.64
N LEU A 203 -7.58 -4.99 5.44
CA LEU A 203 -8.61 -5.15 6.47
C LEU A 203 -9.20 -6.58 6.53
N ASN A 204 -8.77 -7.49 5.66
CA ASN A 204 -9.17 -8.89 5.76
C ASN A 204 -8.65 -9.50 7.07
N GLU A 205 -9.37 -10.47 7.63
CA GLU A 205 -9.08 -11.08 8.95
C GLU A 205 -7.63 -11.56 9.10
N VAL A 206 -7.04 -11.99 7.99
CA VAL A 206 -5.73 -12.63 7.97
C VAL A 206 -4.58 -11.61 7.95
N ASN A 207 -4.84 -10.36 7.57
CA ASN A 207 -3.83 -9.30 7.46
C ASN A 207 -3.98 -8.22 8.54
N GLN A 208 -5.05 -8.26 9.35
CA GLN A 208 -5.34 -7.23 10.34
C GLN A 208 -4.18 -7.03 11.32
N GLU A 209 -3.49 -8.10 11.71
CA GLU A 209 -2.34 -8.05 12.64
C GLU A 209 -1.18 -7.15 12.16
N TYR A 210 -1.06 -6.93 10.84
CA TYR A 210 -0.02 -6.11 10.22
C TYR A 210 -0.47 -4.67 9.96
N VAL A 211 -1.69 -4.31 10.36
CA VAL A 211 -2.17 -2.93 10.26
C VAL A 211 -1.43 -2.06 11.25
N THR A 212 -0.62 -1.15 10.72
CA THR A 212 0.19 -0.21 11.51
C THR A 212 -0.37 1.21 11.42
N PRO A 213 -0.19 2.05 12.46
CA PRO A 213 -0.55 3.46 12.37
C PRO A 213 0.14 4.20 11.22
N LYS A 214 1.36 3.79 10.85
CA LYS A 214 2.10 4.32 9.68
C LYS A 214 1.33 4.09 8.39
N LEU A 215 0.88 2.85 8.15
CA LEU A 215 0.11 2.48 6.96
C LEU A 215 -1.21 3.26 6.89
N ILE A 216 -1.97 3.30 7.99
CA ILE A 216 -3.25 4.03 8.06
C ILE A 216 -3.04 5.52 7.78
N THR A 217 -2.01 6.13 8.38
CA THR A 217 -1.68 7.54 8.13
C THR A 217 -1.39 7.79 6.65
N LYS A 218 -0.64 6.90 5.99
CA LYS A 218 -0.33 7.01 4.55
C LYS A 218 -1.58 6.83 3.67
N LEU A 219 -2.47 5.90 4.01
CA LEU A 219 -3.77 5.74 3.34
C LEU A 219 -4.64 6.98 3.49
N MET A 220 -4.74 7.54 4.69
CA MET A 220 -5.51 8.77 4.93
C MET A 220 -4.96 9.95 4.12
N TYR A 221 -3.64 10.07 3.99
CA TYR A 221 -3.05 11.07 3.09
C TYR A 221 -3.39 10.81 1.62
N ALA A 222 -3.34 9.55 1.17
CA ALA A 222 -3.69 9.19 -0.20
C ALA A 222 -5.15 9.55 -0.54
N PHE A 223 -6.11 9.26 0.34
CA PHE A 223 -7.50 9.69 0.18
C PHE A 223 -7.65 11.22 0.25
N ARG A 224 -6.90 11.89 1.14
CA ARG A 224 -6.92 13.35 1.26
C ARG A 224 -6.45 14.03 -0.03
N ASP A 225 -5.43 13.50 -0.69
CA ASP A 225 -4.87 14.07 -1.93
C ASP A 225 -5.91 14.09 -3.06
N ILE A 226 -6.83 13.12 -3.08
CA ILE A 226 -7.97 13.07 -4.00
C ILE A 226 -9.27 13.65 -3.40
N GLN A 227 -9.18 14.28 -2.23
CA GLN A 227 -10.28 14.89 -1.48
C GLN A 227 -11.44 13.93 -1.12
N ASP A 228 -11.18 12.63 -1.00
CA ASP A 228 -12.16 11.63 -0.59
C ASP A 228 -12.25 11.52 0.95
N TYR A 229 -12.90 12.52 1.55
CA TYR A 229 -13.06 12.60 3.00
C TYR A 229 -13.98 11.51 3.57
N GLU A 230 -14.91 10.99 2.77
CA GLU A 230 -15.79 9.91 3.19
C GLU A 230 -15.01 8.61 3.40
N SER A 231 -14.14 8.24 2.45
CA SER A 231 -13.29 7.06 2.60
C SER A 231 -12.28 7.20 3.75
N MET A 232 -11.79 8.41 4.03
CA MET A 232 -10.96 8.64 5.23
C MET A 232 -11.70 8.29 6.53
N ILE A 233 -12.96 8.72 6.65
CA ILE A 233 -13.79 8.47 7.83
C ILE A 233 -14.14 6.98 7.92
N ASN A 234 -14.57 6.39 6.80
CA ASN A 234 -14.91 4.97 6.73
C ASN A 234 -13.69 4.09 7.06
N LEU A 235 -12.49 4.45 6.60
CA LEU A 235 -11.25 3.76 6.95
C LEU A 235 -11.04 3.76 8.47
N ASN A 236 -11.14 4.92 9.12
CA ASN A 236 -10.98 5.02 10.58
C ASN A 236 -12.04 4.18 11.32
N GLN A 237 -13.30 4.23 10.90
CA GLN A 237 -14.38 3.42 11.49
C GLN A 237 -14.14 1.91 11.35
N ARG A 238 -13.61 1.47 10.19
CA ARG A 238 -13.24 0.06 9.99
C ARG A 238 -12.05 -0.33 10.88
N CYS A 239 -11.09 0.57 11.06
CA CYS A 239 -9.97 0.36 11.97
C CYS A 239 -10.39 0.26 13.45
N GLU A 240 -11.44 0.97 13.87
CA GLU A 240 -12.00 0.87 15.23
C GLU A 240 -12.58 -0.51 15.55
N GLN A 241 -12.85 -1.33 14.52
CA GLN A 241 -13.35 -2.69 14.65
C GLN A 241 -12.22 -3.74 14.80
N LEU A 242 -10.94 -3.35 14.69
CA LEU A 242 -9.78 -4.26 14.64
C LEU A 242 -9.22 -4.69 16.01
N GLY A 243 -10.09 -4.97 16.99
CA GLY A 243 -9.68 -5.50 18.30
C GLY A 243 -8.59 -4.67 19.00
N GLU A 244 -7.46 -5.29 19.37
CA GLU A 244 -6.36 -4.61 20.07
C GLU A 244 -5.67 -3.52 19.24
N ILE A 245 -5.70 -3.61 17.91
CA ILE A 245 -5.08 -2.61 17.02
C ILE A 245 -5.88 -1.32 17.02
N ALA A 246 -7.20 -1.40 17.22
CA ALA A 246 -8.07 -0.24 17.34
C ALA A 246 -7.57 0.74 18.42
N LYS A 247 -7.07 0.23 19.55
CA LYS A 247 -6.50 1.07 20.62
C LYS A 247 -5.26 1.84 20.16
N LYS A 248 -4.35 1.19 19.43
CA LYS A 248 -3.14 1.83 18.89
C LYS A 248 -3.49 2.91 17.87
N ILE A 249 -4.50 2.66 17.05
CA ILE A 249 -4.99 3.59 16.03
C ILE A 249 -5.70 4.79 16.69
N LYS A 250 -6.62 4.53 17.62
CA LYS A 250 -7.38 5.56 18.35
C LYS A 250 -6.48 6.50 19.15
N ASN A 251 -5.39 5.98 19.73
CA ASN A 251 -4.42 6.78 20.47
C ASN A 251 -3.39 7.49 19.58
N ASN A 252 -3.42 7.24 18.26
CA ASN A 252 -2.50 7.91 17.34
C ASN A 252 -3.03 9.31 16.99
N MET A 253 -2.35 10.33 17.52
CA MET A 253 -2.70 11.74 17.34
C MET A 253 -2.86 12.16 15.87
N MET A 254 -2.01 11.65 14.97
CA MET A 254 -2.06 12.01 13.55
C MET A 254 -3.33 11.46 12.90
N ILE A 255 -3.69 10.21 13.20
CA ILE A 255 -4.91 9.58 12.69
C ILE A 255 -6.14 10.30 13.22
N SER A 256 -6.20 10.58 14.53
CA SER A 256 -7.30 11.35 15.13
C SER A 256 -7.44 12.74 14.50
N TYR A 257 -6.32 13.45 14.28
CA TYR A 257 -6.32 14.74 13.58
C TYR A 257 -6.85 14.61 12.15
N LEU A 258 -6.37 13.64 11.37
CA LEU A 258 -6.83 13.42 9.99
C LEU A 258 -8.32 13.04 9.93
N THR A 259 -8.82 12.28 10.90
CA THR A 259 -10.25 11.94 11.02
C THR A 259 -11.08 13.20 11.29
N ALA A 260 -10.67 14.04 12.25
CA ALA A 260 -11.34 15.30 12.53
C ALA A 260 -11.30 16.26 11.33
N PHE A 261 -10.15 16.32 10.64
CA PHE A 261 -9.99 17.10 9.42
C PHE A 261 -10.96 16.63 8.32
N ALA A 262 -11.04 15.32 8.06
CA ALA A 262 -11.94 14.75 7.07
C ALA A 262 -13.40 15.08 7.37
N ARG A 263 -13.84 14.93 8.64
CA ARG A 263 -15.19 15.30 9.08
C ARG A 263 -15.49 16.77 8.86
N SER A 264 -14.58 17.66 9.30
CA SER A 264 -14.71 19.10 9.08
C SER A 264 -14.88 19.47 7.60
N ARG A 265 -14.16 18.79 6.69
CA ARG A 265 -14.25 19.01 5.25
C ARG A 265 -15.48 18.38 4.59
N ARG A 266 -15.92 17.21 5.05
CA ARG A 266 -17.12 16.52 4.55
C ARG A 266 -18.40 17.29 4.89
N ASN A 267 -18.44 17.93 6.07
CA ASN A 267 -19.49 18.84 6.52
C ASN A 267 -20.93 18.27 6.43
N GLN A 268 -21.12 16.98 6.73
CA GLN A 268 -22.46 16.42 6.92
C GLN A 268 -23.00 16.81 8.31
N PRO A 269 -24.33 16.73 8.54
CA PRO A 269 -24.91 17.01 9.85
C PRO A 269 -24.19 16.24 10.97
N GLY A 270 -23.72 16.96 11.99
CA GLY A 270 -22.98 16.41 13.13
C GLY A 270 -21.45 16.25 12.94
N ASP A 271 -20.94 16.32 11.71
CA ASP A 271 -19.50 16.08 11.46
C ASP A 271 -18.59 17.07 12.18
N ARG A 272 -18.96 18.35 12.20
CA ARG A 272 -18.15 19.40 12.84
C ARG A 272 -18.15 19.29 14.36
N ASP A 273 -19.26 18.86 14.95
CA ASP A 273 -19.35 18.64 16.38
C ASP A 273 -18.50 17.44 16.80
N GLU A 274 -18.57 16.34 16.04
CA GLU A 274 -17.69 15.19 16.26
C GLU A 274 -16.21 15.53 16.03
N ALA A 275 -15.89 16.33 15.00
CA ALA A 275 -14.54 16.80 14.76
C ALA A 275 -13.99 17.62 15.94
N LEU A 276 -14.79 18.55 16.48
CA LEU A 276 -14.43 19.33 17.66
C LEU A 276 -14.22 18.44 18.89
N ASN A 277 -15.12 17.47 19.13
CA ASN A 277 -14.96 16.53 20.24
C ASN A 277 -13.64 15.75 20.17
N ILE A 278 -13.25 15.30 18.95
CA ILE A 278 -11.96 14.62 18.74
C ILE A 278 -10.80 15.57 19.04
N LEU A 279 -10.82 16.79 18.50
CA LEU A 279 -9.73 17.75 18.64
C LEU A 279 -9.57 18.25 20.08
N GLU A 280 -10.68 18.52 20.77
CA GLU A 280 -10.69 18.92 22.17
C GLU A 280 -10.15 17.80 23.07
N HIS A 281 -10.52 16.55 22.81
CA HIS A 281 -9.92 15.41 23.50
C HIS A 281 -8.41 15.32 23.25
N LEU A 282 -7.94 15.52 22.01
CA LEU A 282 -6.50 15.58 21.71
C LEU A 282 -5.80 16.70 22.51
N CYS A 283 -6.44 17.87 22.61
CA CYS A 283 -5.92 18.98 23.41
C CYS A 283 -5.78 18.63 24.90
N GLN A 284 -6.75 17.90 25.46
CA GLN A 284 -6.78 17.53 26.88
C GLN A 284 -5.78 16.43 27.24
N THR A 285 -5.45 15.54 26.29
CA THR A 285 -4.50 14.43 26.55
C THR A 285 -3.05 14.87 26.71
N LYS A 286 -2.70 16.10 26.34
CA LYS A 286 -1.33 16.64 26.42
C LYS A 286 -1.14 17.48 27.67
N LYS A 287 0.05 17.40 28.26
CA LYS A 287 0.38 18.10 29.51
C LYS A 287 0.69 19.57 29.28
N THR A 288 1.17 19.93 28.09
CA THR A 288 1.58 21.30 27.74
C THR A 288 1.12 21.69 26.35
N GLU A 289 0.85 22.98 26.14
CA GLU A 289 0.44 23.50 24.81
C GLU A 289 1.57 23.43 23.78
N SER A 290 2.83 23.46 24.22
CA SER A 290 4.01 23.26 23.38
C SER A 290 4.12 21.84 22.80
N GLU A 291 3.45 20.85 23.40
CA GLU A 291 3.37 19.48 22.88
C GLU A 291 2.24 19.30 21.86
N LEU A 292 1.35 20.30 21.71
CA LEU A 292 0.28 20.26 20.73
C LEU A 292 0.78 20.79 19.38
N SER A 293 0.45 20.09 18.29
CA SER A 293 0.66 20.65 16.96
C SER A 293 -0.24 21.88 16.78
N ASN A 294 0.34 22.97 16.26
CA ASN A 294 -0.40 24.16 15.86
C ASN A 294 -1.55 23.83 14.91
N ASP A 295 -1.38 22.80 14.07
CA ASP A 295 -2.41 22.30 13.14
C ASP A 295 -3.70 21.88 13.86
N VAL A 296 -3.58 21.25 15.04
CA VAL A 296 -4.75 20.80 15.84
C VAL A 296 -5.52 22.00 16.35
N ILE A 297 -4.82 22.96 16.95
CA ILE A 297 -5.40 24.18 17.53
C ILE A 297 -6.05 25.02 16.43
N CYS A 298 -5.35 25.21 15.32
CA CYS A 298 -5.84 25.96 14.16
C CYS A 298 -7.02 25.28 13.47
N LEU A 299 -7.12 23.94 13.50
CA LEU A 299 -8.29 23.24 12.97
C LEU A 299 -9.53 23.49 13.82
N CYS A 300 -9.42 23.55 15.16
CA CYS A 300 -10.53 23.98 16.02
C CYS A 300 -11.01 25.38 15.63
N GLY A 301 -10.08 26.34 15.52
CA GLY A 301 -10.39 27.71 15.12
C GLY A 301 -11.02 27.79 13.73
N ARG A 302 -10.57 26.96 12.79
CA ARG A 302 -11.16 26.86 11.46
C ARG A 302 -12.61 26.35 11.50
N ILE A 303 -12.90 25.30 12.26
CA ILE A 303 -14.26 24.76 12.34
C ILE A 303 -15.24 25.81 12.91
N TYR A 304 -14.86 26.50 13.98
CA TYR A 304 -15.70 27.57 14.54
C TYR A 304 -15.83 28.76 13.58
N LYS A 305 -14.76 29.15 12.88
CA LYS A 305 -14.84 30.17 11.83
C LYS A 305 -15.82 29.76 10.71
N ASP A 306 -15.76 28.51 10.27
CA ASP A 306 -16.63 27.99 9.22
C ASP A 306 -18.10 27.98 9.67
N LYS A 307 -18.39 27.57 10.93
CA LYS A 307 -19.72 27.68 11.54
C LYS A 307 -20.25 29.13 11.56
N PHE A 308 -19.42 30.07 12.01
CA PHE A 308 -19.77 31.49 12.00
C PHE A 308 -20.06 32.00 10.59
N THR A 309 -19.20 31.69 9.62
CA THR A 309 -19.35 32.14 8.23
C THR A 309 -20.62 31.57 7.59
N GLU A 310 -20.93 30.29 7.83
CA GLU A 310 -22.11 29.63 7.29
C GLU A 310 -23.42 30.06 7.97
N SER A 311 -23.35 30.56 9.20
CA SER A 311 -24.46 31.24 9.86
C SER A 311 -24.74 32.65 9.31
N PHE A 312 -24.15 33.02 8.16
CA PHE A 312 -24.17 34.38 7.62
C PHE A 312 -23.65 35.43 8.63
N CYS A 313 -22.60 35.06 9.37
CA CYS A 313 -21.98 35.90 10.40
C CYS A 313 -22.91 36.24 11.58
N GLN A 314 -23.86 35.37 11.93
CA GLN A 314 -24.80 35.61 13.04
C GLN A 314 -24.43 34.87 14.33
N ASP A 315 -23.76 33.72 14.24
CA ASP A 315 -23.35 32.90 15.39
C ASP A 315 -22.13 33.51 16.10
N GLN A 316 -22.40 34.47 16.98
CA GLN A 316 -21.38 35.17 17.75
C GLN A 316 -20.61 34.24 18.69
N ASP A 317 -21.23 33.18 19.23
CA ASP A 317 -20.54 32.21 20.08
C ASP A 317 -19.43 31.49 19.29
N SER A 318 -19.71 31.10 18.05
CA SER A 318 -18.69 30.54 17.15
C SER A 318 -17.61 31.55 16.79
N LEU A 319 -17.94 32.84 16.61
CA LEU A 319 -16.93 33.88 16.39
C LEU A 319 -15.98 33.99 17.59
N GLU A 320 -16.51 34.04 18.81
CA GLU A 320 -15.70 34.15 20.03
C GLU A 320 -14.79 32.94 20.22
N LYS A 321 -15.32 31.73 20.03
CA LYS A 321 -14.52 30.50 20.09
C LYS A 321 -13.45 30.46 19.00
N ALA A 322 -13.77 30.88 17.77
CA ALA A 322 -12.77 30.95 16.70
C ALA A 322 -11.61 31.88 17.07
N ILE A 323 -11.91 33.07 17.60
CA ILE A 323 -10.90 34.04 18.08
C ILE A 323 -10.06 33.43 19.20
N GLU A 324 -10.68 32.75 20.17
CA GLU A 324 -9.97 32.09 21.27
C GLU A 324 -8.99 31.05 20.75
N TRP A 325 -9.43 30.15 19.87
CA TRP A 325 -8.59 29.10 19.30
C TRP A 325 -7.43 29.67 18.47
N TYR A 326 -7.68 30.66 17.61
CA TYR A 326 -6.59 31.27 16.83
C TYR A 326 -5.63 32.09 17.70
N ARG A 327 -6.12 32.74 18.76
CA ARG A 327 -5.27 33.42 19.74
C ARG A 327 -4.37 32.43 20.46
N ARG A 328 -4.93 31.30 20.91
CA ARG A 328 -4.19 30.20 21.52
C ARG A 328 -3.14 29.64 20.56
N GLY A 329 -3.49 29.39 19.31
CA GLY A 329 -2.56 28.89 18.28
C GLY A 329 -1.42 29.86 18.01
N PHE A 330 -1.73 31.15 17.89
CA PHE A 330 -0.72 32.19 17.68
C PHE A 330 0.20 32.38 18.89
N ALA A 331 -0.32 32.25 20.11
CA ALA A 331 0.49 32.33 21.33
C ALA A 331 1.43 31.12 21.49
N ALA A 332 0.99 29.93 21.10
CA ALA A 332 1.78 28.70 21.16
C ALA A 332 2.91 28.68 20.12
N ASP A 333 2.60 29.04 18.86
CA ASP A 333 3.57 29.15 17.77
C ASP A 333 3.14 30.26 16.78
N PRO A 334 3.79 31.44 16.82
CA PRO A 334 3.44 32.58 15.98
C PRO A 334 3.68 32.31 14.49
N ASN A 335 2.62 31.87 13.79
CA ASN A 335 2.65 31.66 12.34
C ASN A 335 1.65 32.55 11.60
N ILE A 336 1.92 32.76 10.31
CA ILE A 336 1.13 33.63 9.42
C ILE A 336 -0.32 33.14 9.31
N TYR A 337 -0.53 31.83 9.26
CA TYR A 337 -1.87 31.26 9.12
C TYR A 337 -2.76 31.61 10.32
N ALA A 338 -2.29 31.36 11.55
CA ALA A 338 -2.99 31.73 12.76
C ALA A 338 -3.17 33.25 12.87
N GLY A 339 -2.12 34.01 12.56
CA GLY A 339 -2.12 35.48 12.65
C GLY A 339 -3.14 36.15 11.72
N ILE A 340 -3.20 35.75 10.45
CA ILE A 340 -4.15 36.32 9.48
C ILE A 340 -5.59 36.00 9.88
N ASN A 341 -5.87 34.75 10.26
CA ASN A 341 -7.23 34.36 10.69
C ASN A 341 -7.65 35.11 11.96
N LEU A 342 -6.75 35.24 12.94
CA LEU A 342 -7.00 35.99 14.15
C LEU A 342 -7.29 37.47 13.86
N LEU A 343 -6.45 38.11 13.04
CA LEU A 343 -6.62 39.51 12.66
C LEU A 343 -7.96 39.75 11.96
N PHE A 344 -8.31 38.87 11.01
CA PHE A 344 -9.56 38.97 10.26
C PHE A 344 -10.79 38.87 11.18
N LEU A 345 -10.82 37.89 12.09
CA LEU A 345 -11.93 37.70 13.01
C LEU A 345 -12.05 38.86 14.03
N LEU A 346 -10.92 39.40 14.48
CA LEU A 346 -10.91 40.59 15.34
C LEU A 346 -11.45 41.82 14.62
N ALA A 347 -11.11 42.01 13.33
CA ALA A 347 -11.62 43.12 12.53
C ALA A 347 -13.15 43.06 12.41
N ILE A 348 -13.73 41.89 12.13
CA ILE A 348 -15.18 41.68 12.10
C ILE A 348 -15.81 42.04 13.44
N LYS A 349 -15.26 41.52 14.55
CA LYS A 349 -15.78 41.81 15.90
C LYS A 349 -15.76 43.31 16.22
N ILE A 350 -14.71 44.04 15.80
CA ILE A 350 -14.61 45.49 16.00
C ILE A 350 -15.66 46.25 15.19
N GLU A 351 -15.92 45.85 13.95
CA GLU A 351 -16.94 46.49 13.10
C GLU A 351 -18.35 46.29 13.66
N ASP A 352 -18.69 45.09 14.13
CA ASP A 352 -19.99 44.81 14.73
C ASP A 352 -20.21 45.62 16.01
N LEU A 353 -19.18 45.76 16.85
CA LEU A 353 -19.23 46.62 18.04
C LEU A 353 -19.47 48.09 17.70
N LYS A 354 -18.87 48.60 16.61
CA LYS A 354 -19.09 49.98 16.16
C LYS A 354 -20.54 50.20 15.71
N LYS A 355 -21.09 49.31 14.89
CA LYS A 355 -22.49 49.39 14.43
C LYS A 355 -23.48 49.35 15.60
N ASN A 356 -23.23 48.51 16.60
CA ASN A 356 -24.10 48.41 17.77
C ASN A 356 -24.06 49.68 18.63
N ASN A 357 -22.91 50.35 18.74
CA ASN A 357 -22.79 51.62 19.44
C ASN A 357 -23.45 52.79 18.69
N GLU A 358 -23.43 52.78 17.36
CA GLU A 358 -24.11 53.79 16.52
C GLU A 358 -25.64 53.62 16.53
N ASN A 359 -26.16 52.41 16.68
CA ASN A 359 -27.61 52.14 16.75
C ASN A 359 -28.22 52.32 18.16
N THR A 360 -27.40 52.50 19.19
CA THR A 360 -27.83 52.72 20.58
C THR A 360 -27.63 54.15 21.07
N SER A 361 -27.07 55.02 20.22
CA SER A 361 -26.98 56.48 20.39
C SER A 361 -28.08 57.16 19.59
#